data_AF-A0A0H4KGJ5-F1
#
_entry.id   AF-A0A0H4KGJ5-F1
#
_cell.length_a   1.000
_cell.length_b   1.000
_cell.length_c   1.000
_cell.angle_alpha   90.00
_cell.angle_beta   90.00
_cell.angle_gamma   90.00
#
_symmetry.space_group_name_H-M   'P 1'
#
loop_
_entity.id
_entity.type
_entity.pdbx_description
1 polymer ?
#
loop_
_entity_poly.entity_id
_entity_poly.type
_entity_poly.pdbx_seq_one_letter_code
_entity_poly.pdbx_strand_id
1 'polypeptide(L)'
;MQSRSGSITAIDISPSGLLLQSPLELPIETNQKIEINVSFTINSTKLSYNGTILWKRPVQESFQYGILLKNEEDERQEIINEIKLYQKRLKK
;
A
#
# COMPACT_ATOMS: atom_id res chain seq x y z
N MET A 1 -14.99 9.88 17.55
CA MET A 1 -15.16 9.34 16.18
C MET A 1 -14.66 7.91 16.17
N GLN A 2 -15.51 6.93 15.87
CA GLN A 2 -15.08 5.56 15.59
C GLN A 2 -15.03 5.40 14.07
N SER A 3 -13.87 5.10 13.50
CA SER A 3 -13.76 4.70 12.11
C SER A 3 -14.28 3.27 11.94
N ARG A 4 -14.90 2.97 10.80
CA ARG A 4 -15.27 1.58 10.46
C ARG A 4 -14.01 0.87 9.98
N SER A 5 -13.65 -0.23 10.64
CA SER A 5 -12.58 -1.10 10.16
C SER A 5 -13.05 -1.84 8.90
N GLY A 6 -12.18 -1.90 7.89
CA GLY A 6 -12.41 -2.67 6.66
C GLY A 6 -11.23 -3.60 6.40
N SER A 7 -11.47 -4.69 5.69
CA SER A 7 -10.40 -5.60 5.25
C SER A 7 -9.66 -5.01 4.06
N ILE A 8 -8.34 -5.17 4.03
CA ILE A 8 -7.51 -4.77 2.90
C ILE A 8 -6.41 -5.80 2.69
N THR A 9 -6.08 -6.05 1.43
CA THR A 9 -5.02 -6.97 1.03
C THR A 9 -3.99 -6.21 0.21
N ALA A 10 -2.72 -6.31 0.58
CA ALA A 10 -1.62 -5.85 -0.26
C ALA A 10 -1.38 -6.89 -1.37
N ILE A 11 -1.59 -6.49 -2.62
CA ILE A 11 -1.42 -7.33 -3.80
C ILE A 11 0.01 -7.22 -4.33
N ASP A 12 0.57 -6.01 -4.31
CA ASP A 12 1.94 -5.75 -4.76
C ASP A 12 2.55 -4.60 -3.94
N ILE A 13 3.87 -4.65 -3.74
CA ILE A 13 4.66 -3.68 -3.01
C ILE A 13 5.91 -3.36 -3.80
N SER A 14 6.12 -2.07 -4.08
CA SER A 14 7.34 -1.55 -4.67
C SER A 14 7.93 -0.45 -3.78
N PRO A 15 9.18 -0.03 -4.03
CA PRO A 15 9.81 1.03 -3.25
C PRO A 15 9.12 2.39 -3.36
N SER A 16 8.23 2.60 -4.33
CA SER A 16 7.53 3.87 -4.55
C SER A 16 6.01 3.74 -4.43
N GLY A 17 5.46 2.53 -4.31
CA GLY A 17 4.02 2.35 -4.38
C GLY A 17 3.51 1.03 -3.86
N LEU A 18 2.19 1.01 -3.67
CA LEU A 18 1.45 -0.16 -3.22
C LEU A 18 0.25 -0.39 -4.14
N LEU A 19 -0.03 -1.66 -4.42
CA LEU A 19 -1.31 -2.08 -4.97
C LEU A 19 -2.11 -2.72 -3.84
N LEU A 20 -3.20 -2.08 -3.43
CA LEU A 20 -4.10 -2.62 -2.41
C LEU A 20 -5.44 -3.03 -3.02
N GLN A 21 -6.06 -4.06 -2.47
CA GLN A 21 -7.41 -4.50 -2.82
C GLN A 21 -8.29 -4.52 -1.57
N SER A 22 -9.50 -3.97 -1.68
CA SER A 22 -10.48 -3.98 -0.59
C SER A 22 -11.90 -4.05 -1.15
N PRO A 23 -12.85 -4.74 -0.47
CA PRO A 23 -14.27 -4.63 -0.78
C PRO A 23 -14.82 -3.23 -0.47
N LEU A 24 -14.10 -2.41 0.32
CA LEU A 24 -14.49 -1.05 0.60
C LEU A 24 -14.29 -0.18 -0.64
N GLU A 25 -15.36 0.42 -1.13
CA GLU A 25 -15.30 1.49 -2.12
C GLU A 25 -14.95 2.82 -1.47
N LEU A 26 -13.76 3.35 -1.77
CA LEU A 26 -13.40 4.70 -1.39
C LEU A 26 -14.04 5.69 -2.39
N PRO A 27 -14.65 6.79 -1.91
CA PRO A 27 -15.26 7.81 -2.76
C PRO A 27 -14.19 8.71 -3.38
N ILE A 28 -13.35 8.14 -4.25
CA ILE A 28 -12.30 8.86 -4.97
C ILE A 28 -12.93 9.47 -6.23
N GLU A 29 -13.12 10.79 -6.20
CA GLU A 29 -13.48 11.55 -7.39
C GLU A 29 -12.24 11.88 -8.24
N THR A 30 -12.43 12.09 -9.54
CA THR A 30 -11.34 12.27 -10.53
C THR A 30 -10.36 13.40 -10.18
N ASN A 31 -10.77 14.39 -9.37
CA ASN A 31 -9.94 15.53 -8.96
C ASN A 31 -9.58 15.54 -7.47
N GLN A 32 -9.94 14.52 -6.69
CA GLN A 32 -9.60 14.46 -5.28
C GLN A 32 -8.31 13.68 -5.05
N LYS A 33 -7.33 14.36 -4.44
CA LYS A 33 -6.14 13.71 -3.87
C LYS A 33 -6.48 13.21 -2.49
N ILE A 34 -6.72 11.92 -2.35
CA ILE A 34 -6.89 11.29 -1.04
C ILE A 34 -5.52 10.94 -0.50
N GLU A 35 -5.13 11.61 0.59
CA GLU A 35 -3.97 11.24 1.39
C GLU A 35 -4.33 10.14 2.37
N ILE A 36 -3.46 9.14 2.47
CA ILE A 36 -3.63 8.00 3.36
C ILE A 36 -2.33 7.75 4.12
N ASN A 37 -2.46 7.21 5.32
CA ASN A 37 -1.35 6.56 6.00
C ASN A 37 -1.50 5.06 5.82
N VAL A 38 -0.45 4.40 5.34
CA VAL A 38 -0.43 2.95 5.16
C VAL A 38 0.65 2.37 6.06
N SER A 39 0.24 1.46 6.92
CA SER A 39 1.14 0.68 7.78
C SER A 39 1.09 -0.78 7.37
N PHE A 40 2.26 -1.39 7.19
CA PHE A 40 2.40 -2.81 6.86
C PHE A 40 3.66 -3.39 7.48
N THR A 41 3.82 -4.71 7.40
CA THR A 41 4.99 -5.41 7.92
C THR A 41 5.57 -6.28 6.82
N ILE A 42 6.85 -6.08 6.52
CA ILE A 42 7.63 -6.99 5.66
C ILE A 42 8.64 -7.68 6.57
N ASN A 43 8.70 -9.02 6.48
CA ASN A 43 9.51 -9.84 7.38
C ASN A 43 9.14 -9.61 8.86
N SER A 44 9.97 -8.85 9.58
CA SER A 44 9.76 -8.47 10.99
C SER A 44 9.76 -6.94 11.17
N THR A 45 9.85 -6.19 10.08
CA THR A 45 10.01 -4.74 10.07
C THR A 45 8.67 -4.09 9.81
N LYS A 46 8.20 -3.28 10.76
CA LYS A 46 6.96 -2.52 10.65
C LYS A 46 7.27 -1.19 9.94
N LEU A 47 6.63 -0.98 8.82
CA LEU A 47 6.80 0.20 7.97
C LEU A 47 5.50 1.00 7.96
N SER A 48 5.60 2.32 8.02
CA SER A 48 4.45 3.23 7.96
C SER A 48 4.80 4.44 7.11
N TYR A 49 4.01 4.67 6.06
CA TYR A 49 4.25 5.74 5.10
C TYR A 49 2.97 6.51 4.83
N ASN A 50 3.13 7.80 4.59
CA ASN A 50 2.07 8.59 3.96
C ASN A 50 2.05 8.29 2.45
N GLY A 51 0.90 8.38 1.83
CA GLY A 51 0.75 8.14 0.41
C GLY A 51 -0.46 8.84 -0.17
N THR A 52 -0.52 8.87 -1.50
CA THR A 52 -1.63 9.42 -2.26
C THR A 52 -2.23 8.33 -3.14
N ILE A 53 -3.55 8.18 -3.10
CA ILE A 53 -4.23 7.30 -4.05
C ILE A 53 -4.20 7.96 -5.44
N LEU A 54 -3.62 7.27 -6.42
CA LEU A 54 -3.52 7.76 -7.80
C LEU A 54 -4.71 7.34 -8.65
N TRP A 55 -5.22 6.13 -8.44
CA TRP A 55 -6.32 5.58 -9.21
C TRP A 55 -7.08 4.52 -8.42
N LYS A 56 -8.36 4.34 -8.79
CA LYS A 56 -9.23 3.23 -8.37
C LYS A 56 -9.66 2.46 -9.60
N ARG A 57 -9.73 1.13 -9.51
CA ARG A 57 -10.41 0.30 -10.50
C ARG A 57 -11.27 -0.78 -9.84
N PRO A 58 -12.48 -1.06 -10.33
CA PRO A 58 -13.28 -2.19 -9.85
C PRO A 58 -12.65 -3.52 -10.28
N VAL A 59 -12.70 -4.53 -9.41
CA VAL A 59 -12.22 -5.90 -9.64
C VAL A 59 -13.17 -6.88 -8.94
N GLN A 60 -13.97 -7.61 -9.71
CA GLN A 60 -15.02 -8.50 -9.19
C GLN A 60 -15.90 -7.78 -8.15
N GLU A 61 -16.00 -8.30 -6.93
CA GLU A 61 -16.74 -7.74 -5.79
C GLU A 61 -15.89 -6.77 -4.93
N SER A 62 -14.80 -6.24 -5.48
CA SER A 62 -13.85 -5.41 -4.76
C SER A 62 -13.27 -4.28 -5.62
N PHE A 63 -12.41 -3.48 -5.02
CA PHE A 63 -11.74 -2.36 -5.65
C PHE A 63 -10.24 -2.46 -5.42
N GLN A 64 -9.48 -2.13 -6.45
CA GLN A 64 -8.04 -1.97 -6.37
C GLN A 64 -7.65 -0.51 -6.40
N TYR A 65 -6.62 -0.19 -5.61
CA TYR A 65 -6.10 1.15 -5.40
C TYR A 65 -4.61 1.17 -5.65
N GLY A 66 -4.18 1.99 -6.61
CA GLY A 66 -2.78 2.32 -6.81
C GLY A 66 -2.39 3.48 -5.91
N ILE A 67 -1.40 3.26 -5.04
CA ILE A 67 -0.95 4.24 -4.07
C ILE A 67 0.48 4.62 -4.39
N LEU A 68 0.74 5.93 -4.46
CA LEU A 68 2.09 6.50 -4.48
C LEU A 68 2.53 6.76 -3.04
N LEU A 69 3.62 6.14 -2.61
CA LEU A 69 4.21 6.41 -1.31
C LEU A 69 4.95 7.76 -1.34
N LYS A 70 4.77 8.55 -0.28
CA LYS A 70 5.54 9.75 0.00
C LYS A 70 6.69 9.37 0.92
N ASN A 71 7.73 8.80 0.33
CA ASN A 71 8.92 8.35 1.05
C ASN A 71 10.20 9.01 0.51
N GLU A 72 11.15 9.25 1.42
CA GLU A 72 12.48 9.75 1.10
C GLU A 72 13.41 8.60 0.64
N GLU A 73 14.62 8.93 0.17
CA GLU A 73 15.51 7.93 -0.42
C GLU A 73 15.93 6.85 0.60
N ASP A 74 16.20 7.23 1.85
CA ASP A 74 16.57 6.28 2.90
C ASP A 74 15.41 5.33 3.22
N GLU A 75 14.18 5.84 3.29
CA GLU A 75 12.96 5.06 3.50
C GLU A 75 12.67 4.14 2.31
N ARG A 76 12.92 4.60 1.08
CA ARG A 76 12.84 3.77 -0.12
C ARG A 76 13.84 2.63 -0.08
N GLN A 77 15.07 2.92 0.38
CA GLN A 77 16.12 1.93 0.48
C GLN A 77 15.81 0.86 1.54
N GLU A 78 15.12 1.23 2.61
CA GLU A 78 14.60 0.29 3.62
C GLU A 78 13.61 -0.71 3.01
N ILE A 79 12.61 -0.22 2.26
CA ILE A 79 11.65 -1.09 1.54
C ILE A 79 12.38 -2.06 0.60
N ILE A 80 13.35 -1.56 -0.16
CA ILE A 80 14.16 -2.38 -1.08
C ILE A 80 14.87 -3.51 -0.33
N ASN A 81 15.47 -3.19 0.82
CA ASN A 81 16.20 -4.16 1.62
C ASN A 81 15.28 -5.26 2.14
N GLU A 82 14.10 -4.89 2.65
CA GLU A 82 13.10 -5.83 3.15
C GLU A 82 12.54 -6.75 2.06
N ILE A 83 12.24 -6.21 0.87
CA ILE A 83 11.81 -7.00 -0.30
C ILE A 83 12.91 -8.00 -0.71
N LYS A 84 14.17 -7.56 -0.78
CA LYS A 84 15.30 -8.44 -1.12
C LYS A 84 15.45 -9.57 -0.10
N LEU A 85 15.29 -9.27 1.19
CA LEU A 85 15.34 -10.27 2.26
C LEU A 85 14.18 -11.27 2.15
N TYR A 86 12.97 -10.78 1.87
CA TYR A 86 11.79 -11.63 1.68
C TYR A 86 11.98 -12.60 0.51
N GLN A 87 12.44 -12.11 -0.64
CA GLN A 87 12.72 -12.95 -1.82
C GLN A 87 13.79 -14.00 -1.56
N LYS A 88 14.84 -13.67 -0.79
CA LYS A 88 15.89 -14.64 -0.41
C LYS A 88 15.32 -15.76 0.47
N ARG A 89 14.34 -15.47 1.33
CA ARG A 89 13.70 -16.47 2.20
C ARG A 89 12.79 -17.41 1.43
N LEU A 90 12.06 -16.91 0.42
CA LEU A 90 11.20 -17.75 -0.44
C LEU A 90 11.97 -18.76 -1.32
N LYS A 91 13.26 -18.51 -1.57
CA LYS A 91 14.13 -19.39 -2.36
C LYS A 91 14.80 -20.51 -1.54
N LYS A 92 14.61 -20.53 -0.23
CA LYS A 92 15.08 -21.59 0.67
C LYS A 92 13.94 -22.54 0.99
#